data_AF-A0A2I1HV20-F1
#
_entry.id   AF-A0A2I1HV20-F1
#
_cell.length_a   1.000
_cell.length_b   1.000
_cell.length_c   1.000
_cell.angle_alpha   90.00
_cell.angle_beta   90.00
_cell.angle_gamma   90.00
#
_symmetry.space_group_name_H-M   'P 1'
#
loop_
_entity.id
_entity.type
_entity.pdbx_description
1 polymer ?
#
loop_
_entity_poly.entity_id
_entity_poly.type
_entity_poly.pdbx_seq_one_letter_code
_entity_poly.pdbx_strand_id
1 'polypeptide(L)'
;MQWMCNKRHKWFASFNVITNILGSPSSIRRPKTSEHPRGLELDIYYPQYGFAIEVQGKQHEQHIKYFHKDPEEFTKQLIRDQLKKELCEENGIALRYVWYYEDPYVVIVIPNHLRELGHIG
;
A
#
# COMPACT_ATOMS: atom_id res chain seq x y z
N MET A 1 12.27 16.10 3.52
CA MET A 1 11.60 15.87 4.82
C MET A 1 11.53 14.37 5.05
N GLN A 2 12.10 13.89 6.16
CA GLN A 2 12.02 12.48 6.58
C GLN A 2 10.60 12.21 7.07
N TRP A 3 9.84 11.39 6.34
CA TRP A 3 8.56 10.92 6.84
C TRP A 3 8.82 9.80 7.85
N MET A 4 8.32 9.98 9.06
CA MET A 4 8.17 8.93 10.07
C MET A 4 6.68 8.64 10.20
N CYS A 5 6.27 7.40 9.95
CA CYS A 5 4.93 7.00 10.40
C CYS A 5 4.90 6.97 11.94
N ASN A 6 3.70 6.89 12.54
CA ASN A 6 3.51 6.79 13.99
C ASN A 6 4.25 5.60 14.64
N LYS A 7 4.79 4.68 13.83
CA LYS A 7 5.62 3.52 14.21
C LYS A 7 7.14 3.74 14.01
N ARG A 8 7.61 4.97 13.75
CA ARG A 8 9.03 5.36 13.60
C ARG A 8 9.80 4.74 12.41
N HIS A 9 9.13 4.28 11.36
CA HIS A 9 9.81 3.88 10.12
C HIS A 9 10.34 5.13 9.39
N LYS A 10 11.65 5.17 9.10
CA LYS A 10 12.29 6.23 8.30
C LYS A 10 12.50 5.73 6.87
N TRP A 11 11.94 6.47 5.91
CA TRP A 11 12.04 6.18 4.48
C TRP A 11 13.10 7.08 3.83
N PHE A 12 13.96 6.51 2.98
CA PHE A 12 15.02 7.26 2.29
C PHE A 12 14.54 7.95 1.01
N ALA A 13 13.58 7.37 0.30
CA ALA A 13 12.89 8.03 -0.81
C ALA A 13 11.56 8.61 -0.33
N SER A 14 11.44 9.93 -0.44
CA SER A 14 10.31 10.68 0.10
C SER A 14 9.07 10.44 -0.75
N PHE A 15 8.00 9.92 -0.14
CA PHE A 15 6.64 9.87 -0.69
C PHE A 15 6.22 11.17 -1.40
N ASN A 16 6.80 12.31 -1.01
CA ASN A 16 6.70 13.59 -1.71
C ASN A 16 6.96 13.50 -3.22
N VAL A 17 7.89 12.65 -3.67
CA VAL A 17 8.17 12.45 -5.10
C VAL A 17 6.97 11.80 -5.78
N ILE A 18 6.37 10.78 -5.15
CA ILE A 18 5.15 10.14 -5.67
C ILE A 18 4.01 11.16 -5.72
N THR A 19 3.79 11.93 -4.65
CA THR A 19 2.71 12.91 -4.62
C THR A 19 2.92 14.08 -5.58
N ASN A 20 4.18 14.45 -5.85
CA ASN A 20 4.49 15.48 -6.84
C ASN A 20 4.20 15.01 -8.27
N ILE A 21 4.40 13.72 -8.55
CA ILE A 21 4.20 13.15 -9.89
C ILE A 21 2.72 12.77 -10.11
N LEU A 22 2.14 12.04 -9.16
CA LEU A 22 0.79 11.47 -9.28
C LEU A 22 -0.31 12.38 -8.70
N GLY A 23 0.08 13.44 -8.00
CA GLY A 23 -0.82 14.28 -7.23
C GLY A 23 -1.16 13.69 -5.86
N SER A 24 -2.12 14.33 -5.19
CA SER A 24 -2.57 13.88 -3.88
C SER A 24 -3.37 12.57 -4.00
N PRO A 25 -3.14 11.60 -3.09
CA PRO A 25 -3.95 10.39 -3.05
C PRO A 25 -5.38 10.70 -2.58
N SER A 26 -6.31 9.79 -2.85
CA SER A 26 -7.69 9.89 -2.38
C SER A 26 -7.75 9.94 -0.86
N SER A 27 -8.65 10.76 -0.32
CA SER A 27 -9.02 10.76 1.10
C SER A 27 -9.90 9.55 1.47
N ILE A 28 -10.59 8.97 0.49
CA ILE A 28 -11.42 7.78 0.65
C ILE A 28 -10.60 6.58 0.19
N ARG A 29 -10.07 5.81 1.13
CA ARG A 29 -9.14 4.68 0.88
C ARG A 29 -9.70 3.33 1.27
N ARG A 30 -11.02 3.21 1.35
CA ARG A 30 -11.72 2.00 1.81
C ARG A 30 -12.56 1.41 0.69
N PRO A 31 -11.98 0.60 -0.22
CA PRO A 31 -12.79 -0.13 -1.19
C PRO A 31 -13.78 -1.03 -0.44
N LYS A 32 -14.99 -1.12 -0.99
CA LYS A 32 -16.11 -1.87 -0.41
C LYS A 32 -16.57 -2.89 -1.42
N THR A 33 -17.04 -4.03 -0.93
CA THR A 33 -17.67 -5.07 -1.75
C THR A 33 -18.99 -5.48 -1.08
N SER A 34 -19.79 -6.31 -1.73
CA SER A 34 -21.04 -6.82 -1.14
C SER A 34 -20.76 -7.58 0.17
N GLU A 35 -19.70 -8.39 0.18
CA GLU A 35 -19.26 -9.18 1.34
C GLU A 35 -18.59 -8.32 2.41
N HIS A 36 -17.99 -7.19 2.01
CA HIS A 36 -17.26 -6.29 2.90
C HIS A 36 -17.74 -4.83 2.78
N PRO A 37 -18.96 -4.52 3.26
CA PRO A 37 -19.58 -3.20 3.09
C PRO A 37 -18.89 -2.08 3.89
N ARG A 38 -18.09 -2.44 4.89
CA ARG A 38 -17.27 -1.50 5.67
C ARG A 38 -15.92 -1.20 5.02
N GLY A 39 -15.45 -2.09 4.14
CA GLY A 39 -14.12 -2.02 3.54
C GLY A 39 -12.95 -2.08 4.52
N LEU A 40 -11.74 -2.24 3.99
CA LEU A 40 -10.50 -2.07 4.73
C LEU A 40 -9.76 -0.83 4.25
N GLU A 41 -9.12 -0.13 5.17
CA GLU A 41 -8.33 1.06 4.83
C GLU A 41 -7.01 0.65 4.18
N LEU A 42 -6.79 1.20 2.99
CA LEU A 42 -5.54 1.13 2.27
C LEU A 42 -4.65 2.29 2.69
N ASP A 43 -3.34 2.06 2.78
CA ASP A 43 -2.41 3.12 3.19
C ASP A 43 -2.49 4.31 2.22
N ILE A 44 -2.43 4.05 0.92
CA ILE A 44 -2.50 5.06 -0.14
C ILE A 44 -3.36 4.52 -1.28
N TYR A 45 -4.25 5.35 -1.81
CA TYR A 45 -5.11 4.95 -2.92
C TYR A 45 -5.19 6.04 -3.99
N TYR A 46 -4.99 5.64 -5.25
CA TYR A 46 -5.06 6.47 -6.43
C TYR A 46 -6.13 5.92 -7.40
N PRO A 47 -7.42 6.24 -7.16
CA PRO A 47 -8.52 5.73 -7.99
C PRO A 47 -8.38 6.12 -9.46
N GLN A 48 -7.82 7.30 -9.75
CA GLN A 48 -7.62 7.79 -11.12
C GLN A 48 -6.66 6.92 -11.94
N TYR A 49 -5.74 6.21 -11.27
CA TYR A 49 -4.79 5.29 -11.90
C TYR A 49 -5.15 3.82 -11.68
N GLY A 50 -6.26 3.55 -10.97
CA GLY A 50 -6.74 2.20 -10.67
C GLY A 50 -5.79 1.37 -9.80
N PHE A 51 -5.02 2.00 -8.89
CA PHE A 51 -4.09 1.27 -8.04
C PHE A 51 -4.02 1.82 -6.62
N ALA A 52 -3.57 0.97 -5.69
CA ALA A 52 -3.32 1.31 -4.30
C ALA A 52 -1.94 0.81 -3.86
N ILE A 53 -1.42 1.41 -2.79
CA ILE A 53 -0.13 1.06 -2.21
C ILE A 53 -0.34 0.68 -0.74
N GLU A 54 0.27 -0.44 -0.35
CA GLU A 54 0.42 -0.89 1.03
C GLU A 54 1.90 -0.86 1.40
N VAL A 55 2.21 -0.25 2.53
CA VAL A 55 3.57 0.01 2.96
C VAL A 55 3.98 -1.05 3.98
N GLN A 56 4.90 -1.92 3.58
CA GLN A 56 5.28 -3.09 4.33
C GLN A 56 6.54 -2.86 5.17
N GLY A 57 6.40 -2.96 6.48
CA GLY A 57 7.51 -2.91 7.44
C GLY A 57 8.03 -4.31 7.82
N LYS A 58 9.17 -4.38 8.52
CA LYS A 58 9.74 -5.64 9.07
C LYS A 58 8.73 -6.49 9.86
N GLN A 59 7.73 -5.84 10.47
CA GLN A 59 6.66 -6.49 11.23
C GLN A 59 5.76 -7.38 10.35
N HIS A 60 5.73 -7.23 9.02
CA HIS A 60 4.92 -8.10 8.15
C HIS A 60 5.65 -9.37 7.70
N GLU A 61 6.99 -9.40 7.77
CA GLU A 61 7.78 -10.60 7.45
C GLU A 61 7.97 -11.52 8.65
N GLN A 62 8.08 -10.95 9.85
CA GLN A 62 8.50 -11.70 11.03
C GLN A 62 7.70 -11.30 12.27
N HIS A 63 7.50 -12.28 13.16
CA HIS A 63 6.93 -12.02 14.47
C HIS A 63 7.93 -11.26 15.35
N ILE A 64 7.82 -9.94 15.38
CA ILE A 64 8.63 -9.10 16.25
C ILE A 64 7.83 -8.86 17.54
N LYS A 65 8.33 -9.35 18.69
CA LYS A 65 7.67 -9.23 20.02
C LYS A 65 7.26 -7.80 20.40
N TYR A 66 7.93 -6.80 19.83
CA TYR A 66 7.58 -5.39 20.03
C TYR A 66 6.30 -4.97 19.29
N PHE A 67 6.04 -5.56 18.11
CA PHE A 67 4.88 -5.25 17.26
C PHE A 67 3.73 -6.26 17.42
N HIS A 68 4.02 -7.48 17.83
CA HIS A 68 3.03 -8.52 18.10
C HIS A 68 3.19 -8.99 19.55
N LYS A 69 2.13 -8.82 20.34
CA LYS A 69 2.10 -9.36 21.71
C LYS A 69 2.16 -10.88 21.69
N ASP A 70 1.41 -11.49 20.77
CA ASP A 70 1.23 -12.93 20.64
C ASP A 70 1.15 -13.36 19.16
N PRO A 71 1.47 -14.63 18.83
CA PRO A 71 1.41 -15.16 17.46
C PRO A 71 0.05 -14.98 16.77
N GLU A 72 -1.03 -14.91 17.56
CA GLU A 72 -2.39 -14.73 17.06
C GLU A 72 -2.61 -13.35 16.41
N GLU A 73 -1.94 -12.30 16.89
CA GLU A 73 -2.01 -10.97 16.29
C GLU A 73 -1.32 -10.95 14.92
N PHE A 74 -0.24 -11.72 14.76
CA PHE A 74 0.42 -11.90 13.46
C PHE A 74 -0.49 -12.64 12.48
N THR A 75 -1.18 -13.70 12.92
CA THR A 75 -2.19 -14.39 12.09
C THR A 75 -3.32 -13.45 11.66
N LYS A 76 -3.85 -12.62 12.57
CA LYS A 76 -4.87 -11.61 12.23
C LYS A 76 -4.37 -10.59 11.21
N GLN A 77 -3.09 -10.21 11.29
CA GLN A 77 -2.47 -9.32 10.31
C GLN A 77 -2.39 -9.97 8.93
N LEU A 78 -1.95 -11.24 8.86
CA LEU A 78 -1.94 -12.00 7.60
C LEU A 78 -3.33 -12.13 6.97
N ILE A 79 -4.35 -12.43 7.78
CA ILE A 79 -5.75 -12.50 7.31
C ILE A 79 -6.22 -11.13 6.78
N ARG A 80 -5.86 -10.04 7.46
CA ARG A 80 -6.21 -8.68 7.01
C ARG A 80 -5.50 -8.32 5.70
N ASP A 81 -4.22 -8.64 5.56
CA ASP A 81 -3.45 -8.36 4.36
C ASP A 81 -4.02 -9.14 3.17
N GLN A 82 -4.40 -10.40 3.38
CA GLN A 82 -5.09 -11.22 2.37
C GLN A 82 -6.45 -10.62 1.99
N LEU A 83 -7.24 -10.19 2.97
CA LEU A 83 -8.55 -9.57 2.70
C LEU A 83 -8.41 -8.24 1.95
N LYS A 84 -7.39 -7.42 2.23
CA LYS A 84 -7.11 -6.21 1.45
C LYS A 84 -6.82 -6.53 -0.01
N LYS A 85 -6.08 -7.61 -0.27
CA LYS A 85 -5.78 -8.08 -1.62
C LYS A 85 -7.06 -8.45 -2.37
N GLU A 86 -7.92 -9.28 -1.76
CA GLU A 86 -9.20 -9.70 -2.33
C GLU A 86 -10.11 -8.50 -2.62
N LEU A 87 -10.24 -7.58 -1.66
CA LEU A 87 -10.99 -6.33 -1.83
C LEU A 87 -10.51 -5.50 -3.03
N CYS A 88 -9.18 -5.42 -3.23
CA CYS A 88 -8.63 -4.69 -4.36
C CYS A 88 -8.90 -5.42 -5.67
N GLU A 89 -8.72 -6.74 -5.73
CA GLU A 89 -8.99 -7.56 -6.91
C GLU A 89 -10.46 -7.46 -7.34
N GLU A 90 -11.40 -7.58 -6.41
CA GLU A 90 -12.85 -7.45 -6.68
C GLU A 90 -13.23 -6.05 -7.21
N ASN A 91 -12.49 -5.01 -6.81
CA ASN A 91 -12.70 -3.64 -7.26
C ASN A 91 -11.87 -3.27 -8.51
N GLY A 92 -11.13 -4.21 -9.09
CA GLY A 92 -10.23 -3.93 -10.23
C GLY A 92 -9.07 -2.98 -9.88
N ILE A 93 -8.69 -2.91 -8.60
CA ILE A 93 -7.62 -2.06 -8.08
C ILE A 93 -6.33 -2.87 -8.06
N ALA A 94 -5.29 -2.39 -8.74
CA ALA A 94 -3.97 -2.98 -8.64
C ALA A 94 -3.34 -2.66 -7.28
N LEU A 95 -3.19 -3.66 -6.40
CA LEU A 95 -2.49 -3.48 -5.13
C LEU A 95 -0.97 -3.62 -5.32
N ARG A 96 -0.21 -2.66 -4.80
CA ARG A 96 1.26 -2.65 -4.84
C ARG A 96 1.80 -2.64 -3.42
N TYR A 97 2.82 -3.46 -3.17
CA TYR A 97 3.51 -3.49 -1.89
C TYR A 97 4.83 -2.76 -2.01
N VAL A 98 5.12 -1.85 -1.08
CA VAL A 98 6.43 -1.19 -0.98
C VAL A 98 7.04 -1.58 0.35
N TRP A 99 8.12 -2.34 0.29
CA TRP A 99 8.85 -2.75 1.48
C TRP A 99 9.75 -1.63 2.00
N TYR A 100 10.00 -1.64 3.32
CA TYR A 100 10.82 -0.63 4.01
C TYR A 100 12.26 -0.48 3.51
N TYR A 101 12.76 -1.46 2.75
CA TYR A 101 14.08 -1.42 2.12
C TYR A 101 14.03 -1.06 0.63
N GLU A 102 12.84 -0.90 0.03
CA GLU A 102 12.68 -0.57 -1.38
C GLU A 102 12.61 0.94 -1.61
N ASP A 103 13.00 1.35 -2.82
CA ASP A 103 12.73 2.71 -3.29
C ASP A 103 11.31 2.79 -3.89
N PRO A 104 10.36 3.51 -3.25
CA PRO A 104 9.02 3.71 -3.79
C PRO A 104 8.98 4.25 -5.22
N TYR A 105 9.97 5.04 -5.65
CA TYR A 105 10.03 5.53 -7.03
C TYR A 105 10.17 4.37 -8.03
N VAL A 106 11.04 3.41 -7.73
CA VAL A 106 11.28 2.24 -8.59
C VAL A 106 10.05 1.33 -8.62
N VAL A 107 9.40 1.13 -7.48
CA VAL A 107 8.24 0.22 -7.37
C VAL A 107 6.98 0.81 -8.00
N ILE A 108 6.76 2.13 -7.85
CA ILE A 108 5.49 2.77 -8.22
C ILE A 108 5.60 3.58 -9.49
N VAL A 109 6.64 4.41 -9.64
CA VAL A 109 6.69 5.42 -10.71
C VAL A 109 7.17 4.79 -12.02
N ILE A 110 8.25 4.01 -11.99
CA ILE A 110 8.82 3.43 -13.22
C ILE A 110 7.80 2.57 -13.98
N PRO A 111 7.12 1.58 -13.37
CA PRO A 111 6.19 0.72 -14.10
C PRO A 111 4.95 1.47 -14.62
N ASN A 112 4.48 2.49 -13.89
CA ASN A 112 3.33 3.27 -14.29
C ASN A 112 3.68 4.26 -15.41
N HIS A 113 4.85 4.90 -15.35
CA HIS A 113 5.30 5.77 -16.44
C HIS A 113 5.58 4.98 -17.72
N LEU A 114 6.10 3.75 -17.62
CA LEU A 114 6.24 2.85 -18.77
C LEU A 114 4.88 2.41 -19.35
N ARG A 115 3.82 2.26 -18.53
CA ARG A 115 2.45 2.03 -19.02
C ARG A 115 1.86 3.24 -19.73
N GLU A 116 2.15 4.46 -19.25
CA GLU A 116 1.69 5.70 -19.89
C GLU A 116 2.45 5.99 -21.20
N LEU A 117 3.76 5.72 -21.24
CA LEU A 117 4.59 5.87 -22.44
C LEU A 117 4.36 4.74 -23.46
N GLY A 118 3.98 3.56 -22.99
CA GLY A 118 3.58 2.41 -23.79
C GLY A 118 2.07 2.36 -23.99
N HIS A 119 1.52 3.25 -24.83
CA HIS A 119 0.23 3.00 -25.46
C HIS A 119 0.29 1.65 -26.22
N ILE A 120 -0.05 0.56 -25.54
CA ILE A 120 -0.54 -0.65 -26.16
C ILE A 120 -1.95 -0.80 -25.59
N GLY A 121 -2.92 -0.58 -26.48
CA GLY A 121 -4.35 -0.69 -26.18
C GLY A 121 -4.83 -2.12 -25.98
#